data_AF-A0A366GTA4-F1
#
_entry.id   AF-A0A366GTA4-F1
#
_cell.length_a   1.000
_cell.length_b   1.000
_cell.length_c   1.000
_cell.angle_alpha   90.00
_cell.angle_beta   90.00
_cell.angle_gamma   90.00
#
_symmetry.space_group_name_H-M   'P 1'
#
loop_
_entity.id
_entity.type
_entity.pdbx_description
1 polymer ?
#
loop_
_entity_poly.entity_id
_entity_poly.type
_entity_poly.pdbx_seq_one_letter_code
_entity_poly.pdbx_strand_id
1 'polypeptide(L)'
;MSEKLASYKKKRDFRKTGEPSGQDGSAHTGPLFVIQKHDASTLHYDFRLNVGGVLKSWAVPKGLSTAAGEKRLAVRTEDHPLEYADFEGVIPERHYGAGTVMVWDRGEFASLEEDGDDPGALEKHLEAGKLTISLAGEKLQGGYSLVRMETGQSGGCQR
;
A
#
# COMPACT_ATOMS: atom_id res chain seq x y z
N MET A 1 -0.66 -18.28 -1.57
CA MET A 1 0.42 -17.27 -1.71
C MET A 1 0.77 -16.95 -3.16
N SER A 2 0.73 -17.92 -4.09
CA SER A 2 1.21 -17.76 -5.48
C SER A 2 0.31 -16.96 -6.43
N GLU A 3 -1.02 -17.07 -6.30
CA GLU A 3 -1.95 -16.42 -7.25
C GLU A 3 -2.09 -14.92 -7.04
N LYS A 4 -2.13 -14.43 -5.78
CA LYS A 4 -2.23 -13.00 -5.47
C LYS A 4 -1.06 -12.18 -6.04
N LEU A 5 0.12 -12.80 -6.18
CA LEU A 5 1.33 -12.17 -6.73
C LEU A 5 1.55 -12.44 -8.23
N ALA A 6 0.63 -13.13 -8.91
CA ALA A 6 0.83 -13.54 -10.30
C ALA A 6 0.99 -12.33 -11.25
N SER A 7 0.19 -11.29 -11.07
CA SER A 7 0.29 -10.05 -11.86
C SER A 7 1.60 -9.30 -11.61
N TYR A 8 2.05 -9.26 -10.35
CA TYR A 8 3.33 -8.68 -9.96
C TYR A 8 4.51 -9.38 -10.64
N LYS A 9 4.56 -10.72 -10.54
CA LYS A 9 5.63 -11.53 -11.14
C LYS A 9 5.64 -11.47 -12.68
N LYS A 10 4.47 -11.32 -13.31
CA LYS A 10 4.37 -11.24 -14.77
C LYS A 10 4.86 -9.90 -15.34
N LYS A 11 4.74 -8.81 -14.58
CA LYS A 11 5.11 -7.45 -15.02
C LYS A 11 6.53 -7.04 -14.65
N ARG A 12 7.25 -7.83 -13.85
CA ARG A 12 8.57 -7.49 -13.33
C ARG A 12 9.65 -8.42 -13.86
N ASP A 13 10.80 -7.82 -14.18
CA ASP A 13 12.00 -8.53 -14.60
C ASP A 13 13.02 -8.46 -13.47
N PHE A 14 12.89 -9.39 -12.51
CA PHE A 14 13.66 -9.42 -11.25
C PHE A 14 15.18 -9.49 -11.44
N ARG A 15 15.64 -9.93 -12.62
CA ARG A 15 17.07 -9.98 -12.96
C ARG A 15 17.65 -8.60 -13.28
N LYS A 16 16.81 -7.61 -13.58
CA LYS A 16 17.24 -6.27 -14.01
C LYS A 16 16.98 -5.18 -12.99
N THR A 17 15.98 -5.35 -12.12
CA THR A 17 15.53 -4.29 -11.22
C THR A 17 16.00 -4.47 -9.77
N GLY A 18 16.56 -5.64 -9.41
CA GLY A 18 16.95 -5.94 -8.03
C GLY A 18 15.76 -6.11 -7.08
N GLU A 19 14.53 -6.11 -7.60
CA GLU A 19 13.32 -6.27 -6.81
C GLU A 19 13.19 -7.72 -6.28
N PRO A 20 12.68 -7.92 -5.05
CA PRO A 20 12.49 -9.25 -4.49
C PRO A 20 11.37 -10.01 -5.19
N SER A 21 11.62 -11.29 -5.48
CA SER A 21 10.69 -12.13 -6.24
C SER A 21 9.54 -12.73 -5.41
N GLY A 22 9.49 -12.47 -4.10
CA GLY A 22 8.50 -13.09 -3.21
C GLY A 22 8.79 -14.58 -2.97
N GLN A 23 10.07 -14.97 -2.94
CA GLN A 23 10.52 -16.35 -2.71
C GLN A 23 11.15 -16.54 -1.33
N ASP A 24 11.69 -15.47 -0.74
CA ASP A 24 12.27 -15.55 0.59
C ASP A 24 11.15 -15.37 1.60
N GLY A 25 10.83 -16.45 2.29
CA GLY A 25 9.75 -16.54 3.27
C GLY A 25 10.03 -15.74 4.54
N SER A 26 10.48 -14.49 4.43
CA SER A 26 10.44 -13.52 5.52
C SER A 26 8.98 -13.25 5.82
N ALA A 27 8.45 -14.14 6.67
CA ALA A 27 7.14 -14.10 7.23
C ALA A 27 7.05 -12.90 8.16
N HIS A 28 6.81 -11.71 7.60
CA HIS A 28 6.14 -10.67 8.35
C HIS A 28 4.74 -11.20 8.65
N THR A 29 4.61 -11.94 9.74
CA THR A 29 3.35 -12.55 10.21
C THR A 29 2.49 -11.58 11.03
N GLY A 30 2.90 -10.33 11.15
CA GLY A 30 2.19 -9.28 11.89
C GLY A 30 1.74 -8.10 11.02
N PRO A 31 0.88 -7.23 11.56
CA PRO A 31 0.36 -6.06 10.87
C PRO A 31 1.45 -5.02 10.65
N LEU A 32 2.09 -5.10 9.50
CA LEU A 32 3.13 -4.18 9.05
C LEU A 32 2.55 -3.19 8.05
N PHE A 33 2.89 -1.91 8.20
CA PHE A 33 2.71 -0.92 7.15
C PHE A 33 4.04 -0.34 6.70
N VAL A 34 4.08 0.07 5.45
CA VAL A 34 5.24 0.71 4.84
C VAL A 34 4.78 1.83 3.92
N ILE A 35 5.56 2.90 3.91
CA ILE A 35 5.36 4.05 3.04
C ILE A 35 6.65 4.24 2.28
N GLN A 36 6.60 4.04 0.96
CA GLN A 36 7.73 4.28 0.08
C GLN A 36 7.54 5.61 -0.64
N LYS A 37 8.54 6.46 -0.59
CA LYS A 37 8.63 7.63 -1.46
C LYS A 37 9.16 7.16 -2.81
N HIS A 38 8.37 7.38 -3.85
CA HIS A 38 8.67 6.96 -5.20
C HIS A 38 8.81 8.19 -6.10
N ASP A 39 10.07 8.48 -6.45
CA ASP A 39 10.45 9.53 -7.39
C ASP A 39 10.52 8.95 -8.81
N ALA A 40 9.34 8.75 -9.40
CA ALA A 40 9.17 8.36 -10.80
C ALA A 40 9.01 9.60 -11.69
N SER A 41 8.27 9.51 -12.81
CA SER A 41 7.88 10.70 -13.59
C SER A 41 7.17 11.77 -12.77
N THR A 42 6.42 11.33 -11.75
CA THR A 42 5.77 12.19 -10.77
C THR A 42 6.12 11.67 -9.39
N LEU A 43 6.54 12.56 -8.49
CA LEU A 43 6.75 12.20 -7.10
C LEU A 43 5.42 11.75 -6.47
N HIS A 44 5.40 10.55 -5.91
CA HIS A 44 4.27 10.02 -5.16
C HIS A 44 4.76 9.16 -4.00
N TYR A 45 3.82 8.80 -3.12
CA TYR A 45 4.08 7.95 -1.98
C TYR A 45 3.26 6.68 -2.10
N ASP A 46 3.91 5.53 -2.15
CA ASP A 46 3.27 4.22 -2.14
C ASP A 46 3.04 3.79 -0.70
N PHE A 47 1.78 3.81 -0.28
CA PHE A 47 1.33 3.30 1.02
C PHE A 47 0.98 1.83 0.89
N ARG A 48 1.50 0.98 1.78
CA ARG A 48 1.23 -0.45 1.75
C ARG A 48 0.93 -1.03 3.12
N LEU A 49 0.02 -1.99 3.15
CA LEU A 49 -0.42 -2.70 4.34
C LEU A 49 -0.27 -4.20 4.14
N ASN A 50 0.36 -4.88 5.09
CA ASN A 50 0.35 -6.33 5.14
C ASN A 50 -1.03 -6.84 5.55
N VAL A 51 -1.73 -7.47 4.60
CA VAL A 51 -3.03 -8.09 4.87
C VAL A 51 -3.05 -9.47 4.23
N GLY A 52 -3.25 -10.51 5.03
CA GLY A 52 -3.32 -11.89 4.54
C GLY A 52 -2.03 -12.37 3.87
N GLY A 53 -0.87 -11.87 4.31
CA GLY A 53 0.45 -12.25 3.80
C GLY A 53 0.86 -11.59 2.49
N VAL A 54 0.17 -10.53 2.07
CA VAL A 54 0.53 -9.71 0.90
C VAL A 54 0.44 -8.23 1.24
N LEU A 55 1.25 -7.41 0.56
CA LEU A 55 1.21 -5.96 0.70
C LEU A 55 0.13 -5.38 -0.22
N LYS A 56 -1.03 -5.07 0.36
CA LYS A 56 -2.04 -4.25 -0.28
C LYS A 56 -1.46 -2.85 -0.48
N SER A 57 -1.43 -2.35 -1.71
CA SER A 57 -0.68 -1.14 -2.07
C SER A 57 -1.59 -0.05 -2.64
N TRP A 58 -1.26 1.20 -2.34
CA TRP A 58 -1.95 2.40 -2.81
C TRP A 58 -0.96 3.52 -3.11
N ALA A 59 -1.06 4.13 -4.29
CA ALA A 59 -0.30 5.31 -4.66
C ALA A 59 -1.01 6.59 -4.16
N VAL A 60 -0.29 7.42 -3.41
CA VAL A 60 -0.75 8.67 -2.81
C VAL A 60 0.09 9.82 -3.39
N PRO A 61 -0.39 10.54 -4.42
CA PRO A 61 0.41 11.53 -5.15
C PRO A 61 0.92 12.67 -4.26
N LYS A 62 0.11 13.11 -3.30
CA LYS A 62 0.47 14.20 -2.38
C LYS A 62 1.12 13.71 -1.08
N GLY A 63 1.26 12.40 -0.88
CA GLY A 63 1.64 11.80 0.39
C GLY A 63 0.50 11.77 1.42
N LEU A 64 0.72 11.01 2.49
CA LEU A 64 -0.17 10.99 3.65
C LEU A 64 -0.01 12.30 4.44
N SER A 65 -1.12 12.82 4.94
CA SER A 65 -1.09 14.02 5.78
C SER A 65 -0.98 13.61 7.25
N THR A 66 -0.15 14.34 8.00
CA THR A 66 -0.11 14.28 9.46
C THR A 66 -1.25 15.09 10.10
N ALA A 67 -1.94 15.93 9.32
CA ALA A 67 -3.03 16.75 9.83
C ALA A 67 -4.35 15.96 9.88
N ALA A 68 -4.95 15.94 11.07
CA ALA A 68 -6.28 15.34 11.27
C ALA A 68 -7.33 16.04 10.40
N GLY A 69 -8.16 15.25 9.71
CA GLY A 69 -9.26 15.73 8.87
C GLY A 69 -8.89 16.00 7.40
N GLU A 70 -7.61 15.88 7.02
CA GLU A 70 -7.21 16.08 5.64
C GLU A 70 -7.42 14.82 4.78
N LYS A 71 -8.23 14.94 3.73
CA LYS A 71 -8.51 13.84 2.81
C LYS A 71 -7.44 13.79 1.72
N ARG A 72 -6.75 12.66 1.60
CA ARG A 72 -5.77 12.40 0.55
C ARG A 72 -6.28 11.33 -0.41
N LEU A 73 -6.02 11.52 -1.71
CA LEU A 73 -6.36 10.54 -2.72
C LEU A 73 -5.37 9.38 -2.65
N ALA A 74 -5.88 8.17 -2.44
CA ALA A 74 -5.12 6.93 -2.46
C ALA A 74 -5.65 6.04 -3.60
N VAL A 75 -4.82 5.81 -4.62
CA VAL A 75 -5.18 5.00 -5.80
C VAL A 75 -4.68 3.59 -5.58
N ARG A 76 -5.58 2.60 -5.52
CA ARG A 76 -5.21 1.19 -5.31
C ARG A 76 -4.33 0.69 -6.46
N THR A 77 -3.19 0.11 -6.12
CA THR A 77 -2.23 -0.50 -7.07
C THR A 77 -2.16 -2.01 -6.86
N GLU A 78 -1.26 -2.68 -7.58
CA GLU A 78 -1.10 -4.13 -7.53
C GLU A 78 -0.57 -4.61 -6.16
N ASP A 79 -0.95 -5.81 -5.75
CA ASP A 79 -0.43 -6.41 -4.52
C ASP A 79 1.07 -6.71 -4.67
N HIS A 80 1.84 -6.49 -3.60
CA HIS A 80 3.29 -6.70 -3.59
C HIS A 80 3.70 -7.79 -2.58
N PRO A 81 4.85 -8.45 -2.78
CA PRO A 81 5.38 -9.39 -1.79
C PRO A 81 5.83 -8.65 -0.53
N LEU A 82 5.79 -9.32 0.63
CA LEU A 82 6.20 -8.75 1.91
C LEU A 82 7.65 -8.24 1.90
N GLU A 83 8.53 -8.94 1.20
CA GLU A 83 9.93 -8.55 0.99
C GLU A 83 10.08 -7.16 0.35
N TYR A 84 9.07 -6.70 -0.41
CA TYR A 84 9.10 -5.38 -1.03
C TYR A 84 9.00 -4.24 -0.01
N ALA A 85 8.60 -4.52 1.23
CA ALA A 85 8.53 -3.51 2.29
C ALA A 85 9.90 -2.96 2.68
N ASP A 86 10.97 -3.74 2.52
CA ASP A 86 12.34 -3.30 2.83
C ASP A 86 13.12 -2.88 1.57
N PHE A 87 12.47 -2.89 0.39
CA PHE A 87 13.14 -2.55 -0.85
C PHE A 87 13.40 -1.04 -0.95
N GLU A 88 14.67 -0.68 -1.07
CA GLU A 88 15.17 0.65 -1.37
C GLU A 88 16.15 0.58 -2.53
N GLY A 89 15.97 1.42 -3.54
CA GLY A 89 16.82 1.38 -4.72
C GLY A 89 16.31 2.24 -5.87
N VAL A 90 17.04 2.16 -6.98
CA VAL A 90 16.68 2.86 -8.22
C VAL A 90 16.22 1.82 -9.22
N ILE A 91 14.95 1.93 -9.63
CA ILE A 91 14.40 1.13 -10.71
C ILE A 91 14.79 1.80 -12.03
N PRO A 92 15.56 1.12 -12.90
CA PRO A 92 16.09 1.71 -14.12
C PRO A 92 14.98 2.20 -15.06
N GLU A 93 15.29 3.24 -15.82
CA GLU A 93 14.40 3.81 -16.83
C GLU A 93 13.94 2.72 -17.82
N ARG A 94 12.68 2.81 -18.28
CA ARG A 94 11.98 1.81 -19.13
C ARG A 94 11.48 0.54 -18.42
N HIS A 95 11.74 0.40 -17.12
CA HIS A 95 11.08 -0.63 -16.30
C HIS A 95 9.80 -0.08 -15.66
N TYR A 96 8.89 -0.99 -15.33
CA TYR A 96 7.65 -0.59 -14.66
C TYR A 96 7.98 -0.10 -13.24
N GLY A 97 7.55 1.13 -12.92
CA GLY A 97 7.94 1.78 -11.68
C GLY A 97 9.35 2.39 -11.74
N ALA A 98 9.83 2.74 -12.94
CA ALA A 98 11.09 3.46 -13.08
C ALA A 98 11.12 4.72 -12.22
N GLY A 99 12.17 4.85 -11.41
CA GLY A 99 12.28 5.89 -10.41
C GLY A 99 13.11 5.46 -9.21
N THR A 100 13.36 6.41 -8.31
CA THR A 100 14.00 6.12 -7.03
C THR A 100 12.92 5.75 -6.01
N VAL A 101 13.06 4.58 -5.40
CA VAL A 101 12.20 4.09 -4.32
C VAL A 101 12.98 4.14 -3.02
N MET A 102 12.45 4.84 -2.03
CA MET A 102 13.03 4.98 -0.69
C MET A 102 11.97 4.68 0.35
N VAL A 103 12.29 3.94 1.41
CA VAL A 103 11.38 3.73 2.53
C VAL A 103 11.30 5.03 3.33
N TRP A 104 10.15 5.70 3.25
CA TRP A 104 9.92 6.98 3.93
C TRP A 104 9.45 6.78 5.36
N ASP A 105 8.60 5.80 5.61
CA ASP A 105 8.14 5.42 6.95
C ASP A 105 7.76 3.94 6.97
N ARG A 106 7.93 3.31 8.13
CA ARG A 106 7.50 1.94 8.36
C ARG A 106 7.11 1.77 9.82
N GLY A 107 6.24 0.80 10.08
CA GLY A 107 5.86 0.49 11.44
C GLY A 107 4.78 -0.57 11.49
N GLU A 108 4.17 -0.66 12.66
CA GLU A 108 3.06 -1.57 12.91
C GLU A 108 1.75 -0.81 12.74
N PHE A 109 0.72 -1.49 12.24
CA PHE A 109 -0.63 -0.98 12.27
C PHE A 109 -1.49 -1.84 13.19
N ALA A 110 -2.62 -1.30 13.62
CA ALA A 110 -3.64 -2.05 14.34
C ALA A 110 -5.00 -1.70 13.76
N SER A 111 -5.81 -2.70 13.44
CA SER A 111 -7.23 -2.50 13.13
C SER A 111 -7.96 -1.77 14.27
N LEU A 112 -8.78 -0.78 13.95
CA LEU A 112 -9.75 -0.19 14.89
C LEU A 112 -11.18 -0.68 14.62
N GLU A 113 -11.34 -1.67 13.74
CA GLU A 113 -12.63 -2.30 13.44
C GLU A 113 -12.99 -3.36 14.50
N GLU A 114 -14.27 -3.73 14.58
CA GLU A 114 -14.80 -4.63 15.62
C GLU A 114 -14.21 -6.04 15.55
N ASP A 115 -13.90 -6.51 14.33
CA ASP A 115 -13.33 -7.82 14.06
C ASP A 115 -11.82 -7.93 14.36
N GLY A 116 -11.18 -6.84 14.80
CA GLY A 116 -9.77 -6.83 15.17
C GLY A 116 -8.79 -7.06 14.01
N ASP A 117 -7.57 -7.49 14.34
CA ASP A 117 -6.45 -7.58 13.39
C ASP A 117 -6.47 -8.89 12.57
N ASP A 118 -7.63 -9.54 12.53
CA ASP A 118 -7.81 -10.76 11.76
C ASP A 118 -7.62 -10.46 10.26
N PRO A 119 -6.72 -11.19 9.58
CA PRO A 119 -6.44 -10.94 8.16
C PRO A 119 -7.67 -11.11 7.27
N GLY A 120 -8.58 -12.06 7.59
CA GLY A 120 -9.81 -12.26 6.85
C GLY A 120 -10.79 -11.10 7.02
N ALA A 121 -10.89 -10.55 8.23
CA ALA A 121 -11.66 -9.35 8.50
C ALA A 121 -11.10 -8.13 7.77
N LEU A 122 -9.79 -7.89 7.87
CA LEU A 122 -9.13 -6.78 7.16
C LEU A 122 -9.37 -6.85 5.64
N GLU A 123 -9.26 -8.04 5.03
CA GLU A 123 -9.61 -8.23 3.62
C GLU A 123 -11.08 -7.86 3.36
N LYS A 124 -12.01 -8.32 4.18
CA LYS A 124 -13.44 -8.01 4.07
C LYS A 124 -13.74 -6.51 4.20
N HIS A 125 -13.11 -5.80 5.14
CA HIS A 125 -13.25 -4.34 5.31
C HIS A 125 -12.69 -3.58 4.09
N LEU A 126 -11.55 -4.03 3.56
CA LEU A 126 -10.99 -3.47 2.32
C LEU A 126 -11.89 -3.72 1.10
N GLU A 127 -12.52 -4.88 1.02
CA GLU A 127 -13.47 -5.22 -0.05
C GLU A 127 -14.78 -4.42 0.09
N ALA A 128 -15.26 -4.25 1.32
CA ALA A 128 -16.38 -3.37 1.65
C ALA A 128 -16.07 -1.88 1.40
N GLY A 129 -14.79 -1.53 1.22
CA GLY A 129 -14.35 -0.18 0.89
C GLY A 129 -14.28 0.76 2.08
N LYS A 130 -14.29 0.25 3.31
CA LYS A 130 -14.07 1.05 4.52
C LYS A 130 -13.17 0.27 5.47
N LEU A 131 -12.00 0.82 5.77
CA LEU A 131 -11.06 0.25 6.72
C LEU A 131 -10.51 1.36 7.63
N THR A 132 -10.66 1.21 8.94
CA THR A 132 -10.04 2.10 9.93
C THR A 132 -8.91 1.39 10.65
N ILE A 133 -7.72 2.01 10.63
CA ILE A 133 -6.50 1.46 11.23
C ILE A 133 -5.79 2.55 12.02
N SER A 134 -5.13 2.17 13.10
CA SER A 134 -4.14 3.00 13.78
C SER A 134 -2.77 2.67 13.22
N LEU A 135 -2.04 3.67 12.73
CA LEU A 135 -0.65 3.54 12.33
C LEU A 135 0.25 3.89 13.51
N ALA A 136 1.28 3.09 13.73
CA ALA A 136 2.34 3.31 14.71
C ALA A 136 3.70 3.24 14.00
N GLY A 137 3.99 4.27 13.20
CA GLY A 137 5.26 4.45 12.50
C GLY A 137 6.23 5.36 13.22
N GLU A 138 7.39 5.52 12.61
CA GLU A 138 8.40 6.47 13.07
C GLU A 138 7.95 7.91 12.79
N LYS A 139 7.33 8.15 11.63
CA LYS A 139 6.86 9.48 11.20
C LYS A 139 5.34 9.64 11.31
N LEU A 140 4.56 8.65 10.87
CA LEU A 140 3.10 8.70 10.95
C LEU A 140 2.59 7.87 12.11
N GLN A 141 1.89 8.54 13.00
CA GLN A 141 1.24 7.93 14.15
C GLN A 141 -0.20 8.42 14.25
N GLY A 142 -1.13 7.53 14.63
CA GLY A 142 -2.53 7.86 14.88
C GLY A 142 -3.53 7.09 14.01
N GLY A 143 -4.80 7.45 14.12
CA GLY A 143 -5.90 6.79 13.41
C GLY A 143 -6.07 7.30 11.97
N TYR A 144 -6.14 6.38 11.02
CA TYR A 144 -6.38 6.62 9.60
C TYR A 144 -7.57 5.79 9.10
N SER A 145 -8.34 6.35 8.17
CA SER A 145 -9.45 5.65 7.53
C SER A 145 -9.26 5.62 6.02
N LEU A 146 -9.22 4.42 5.44
CA LEU A 146 -9.29 4.21 4.01
C LEU A 146 -10.75 4.04 3.63
N VAL A 147 -11.25 4.96 2.80
CA VAL A 147 -12.61 4.89 2.25
C VAL A 147 -12.49 4.85 0.74
N ARG A 148 -13.01 3.78 0.14
CA ARG A 148 -13.13 3.65 -1.31
C ARG A 148 -14.22 4.62 -1.76
N MET A 149 -13.81 5.65 -2.50
CA MET A 149 -14.78 6.47 -3.22
C MET A 149 -15.31 5.66 -4.39
N GLU A 150 -16.59 5.33 -4.37
CA GLU A 150 -17.27 4.82 -5.55
C GLU A 150 -17.33 5.96 -6.57
N THR A 151 -16.59 5.84 -7.68
CA THR A 151 -16.80 6.68 -8.85
C THR A 151 -18.16 6.34 -9.45
N GLY A 152 -19.20 7.00 -8.95
CA GLY A 152 -20.58 6.72 -9.26
C GLY A 152 -21.55 7.83 -8.84
N GLN A 153 -21.24 9.09 -9.15
CA GLN A 153 -22.21 10.05 -9.68
C GLN A 153 -21.57 11.40 -9.99
N SER A 154 -21.22 11.58 -11.27
CA SER A 154 -21.25 12.88 -11.91
C SER A 154 -22.70 13.20 -12.28
N GLY A 155 -23.26 14.29 -11.73
CA GLY A 155 -24.32 15.07 -12.38
C GLY A 155 -25.77 14.58 -12.26
N GLY A 156 -26.56 15.32 -11.48
CA GLY A 156 -28.01 15.23 -11.47
C GLY A 156 -28.62 16.37 -10.67
N CYS A 157 -28.54 17.61 -11.18
CA CYS A 157 -29.43 18.67 -10.76
C CYS A 157 -30.87 18.20 -11.04
N GLN A 158 -31.66 17.94 -10.00
CA GLN A 158 -33.10 17.82 -10.13
C GLN A 158 -33.72 19.09 -9.53
N ARG A 159 -34.45 19.77 -10.40
CA ARG A 159 -35.35 20.90 -10.12
C ARG A 159 -36.56 20.46 -9.32
#